data_AF-A0AAD9EFC4-F1
#
_entry.id   AF-A0AAD9EFC4-F1
#
_cell.length_a   1.000
_cell.length_b   1.000
_cell.length_c   1.000
_cell.angle_alpha   90.00
_cell.angle_beta   90.00
_cell.angle_gamma   90.00
#
_symmetry.space_group_name_H-M   'P 1'
#
loop_
_entity.id
_entity.type
_entity.pdbx_description
1 polymer ?
#
loop_
_entity_poly.entity_id
_entity_poly.type
_entity_poly.pdbx_seq_one_letter_code
_entity_poly.pdbx_strand_id
1 'polypeptide(L)'
;MRSARVDVKAALAAYRSHVASRNRQVLEVYVPFIAAAETDLDDGEDLDRLRMESLRGLLSADEDCFAELGISTPGDVLDRYDALVPRLGLDGVTSPQAREGMRSKMWGEYFDVLLRELRRTCLEEVWESIGVPEELRVLAEEVDAVDVPGLAKDRTAFFWWGLRDRLWGTAAAGREFERRP
;
A
#
# COMPACT_ATOMS: atom_id res chain seq x y z
N MET A 1 -16.01 21.24 18.83
CA MET A 1 -15.63 20.72 17.49
C MET A 1 -14.39 19.87 17.66
N ARG A 2 -14.39 18.60 17.22
CA ARG A 2 -13.15 17.81 17.16
C ARG A 2 -12.18 18.52 16.20
N SER A 3 -10.89 18.54 16.52
CA SER A 3 -9.86 19.07 15.62
C SER A 3 -9.81 18.20 14.36
N ALA A 4 -9.61 18.80 13.18
CA ALA A 4 -9.45 18.11 11.90
C ALA A 4 -8.51 16.90 11.99
N ARG A 5 -7.46 17.01 12.82
CA ARG A 5 -6.54 15.93 13.14
C ARG A 5 -7.21 14.67 13.71
N VAL A 6 -8.10 14.84 14.67
CA VAL A 6 -8.81 13.73 15.33
C VAL A 6 -9.75 13.04 14.33
N ASP A 7 -10.46 13.83 13.54
CA ASP A 7 -11.46 13.30 12.61
C ASP A 7 -10.79 12.57 11.43
N VAL A 8 -9.70 13.11 10.87
CA VAL A 8 -8.94 12.44 9.80
C VAL A 8 -8.33 11.12 10.30
N LYS A 9 -7.70 11.10 11.48
CA LYS A 9 -7.14 9.86 12.04
C LYS A 9 -8.22 8.82 12.31
N ALA A 10 -9.38 9.23 12.83
CA ALA A 10 -10.50 8.33 13.07
C ALA A 10 -11.07 7.76 11.77
N ALA A 11 -11.26 8.61 10.75
CA ALA A 11 -11.74 8.20 9.43
C ALA A 11 -10.75 7.25 8.75
N LEU A 12 -9.45 7.55 8.81
CA LEU A 12 -8.39 6.69 8.27
C LEU A 12 -8.34 5.34 8.98
N ALA A 13 -8.45 5.30 10.31
CA ALA A 13 -8.49 4.06 11.06
C ALA A 13 -9.71 3.20 10.69
N ALA A 14 -10.89 3.83 10.56
CA ALA A 14 -12.12 3.15 10.13
C ALA A 14 -11.99 2.60 8.71
N TYR A 15 -11.40 3.40 7.80
CA TYR A 15 -11.12 2.98 6.43
C TYR A 15 -10.21 1.75 6.37
N ARG A 16 -9.06 1.83 7.06
CA ARG A 16 -8.08 0.74 7.13
C ARG A 16 -8.69 -0.55 7.68
N SER A 17 -9.46 -0.44 8.76
CA SER A 17 -10.17 -1.58 9.35
C SER A 17 -11.18 -2.19 8.38
N HIS A 18 -11.98 -1.37 7.70
CA HIS A 18 -12.95 -1.85 6.72
C HIS A 18 -12.28 -2.57 5.56
N VAL A 19 -11.24 -1.99 4.96
CA VAL A 19 -10.54 -2.58 3.81
C VAL A 19 -9.80 -3.85 4.21
N ALA A 20 -9.09 -3.84 5.35
CA ALA A 20 -8.41 -5.03 5.85
C ALA A 20 -9.40 -6.17 6.12
N SER A 21 -10.55 -5.89 6.74
CA SER A 21 -11.57 -6.92 6.97
C SER A 21 -12.13 -7.47 5.67
N ARG A 22 -12.44 -6.60 4.70
CA ARG A 22 -12.95 -7.01 3.39
C ARG A 22 -11.94 -7.86 2.61
N ASN A 23 -10.68 -7.45 2.59
CA ASN A 23 -9.62 -8.21 1.93
C ASN A 23 -9.37 -9.56 2.60
N ARG A 24 -9.49 -9.64 3.93
CA ARG A 24 -9.43 -10.92 4.66
C ARG A 24 -10.55 -11.87 4.21
N GLN A 25 -11.79 -11.39 4.14
CA GLN A 25 -12.94 -12.18 3.67
C GLN A 25 -12.74 -12.72 2.25
N VAL A 26 -12.13 -11.91 1.38
CA VAL A 26 -11.78 -12.35 0.02
C VAL A 26 -10.73 -13.47 0.05
N LEU A 27 -9.69 -13.34 0.88
CA LEU A 27 -8.67 -14.38 1.04
C LEU A 27 -9.22 -15.65 1.70
N GLU A 28 -10.18 -15.55 2.61
CA GLU A 28 -10.88 -16.70 3.20
C GLU A 28 -11.58 -17.56 2.14
N VAL A 29 -11.91 -16.99 0.97
CA VAL A 29 -12.44 -17.73 -0.19
C VAL A 29 -11.32 -18.26 -1.09
N TYR A 30 -10.35 -17.43 -1.45
CA TYR A 30 -9.30 -17.81 -2.41
C TYR A 30 -8.27 -18.78 -1.83
N VAL A 31 -7.89 -18.64 -0.55
CA VAL A 31 -6.86 -19.48 0.06
C VAL A 31 -7.27 -20.96 0.04
N PRO A 32 -8.48 -21.36 0.50
CA PRO A 32 -8.90 -22.75 0.40
C PRO A 32 -9.01 -23.24 -1.05
N PHE A 33 -9.48 -22.39 -1.96
CA PHE A 33 -9.59 -22.75 -3.38
C PHE A 33 -8.22 -23.05 -3.99
N ILE A 34 -7.20 -22.23 -3.70
CA ILE A 34 -5.83 -22.45 -4.17
C ILE A 34 -5.22 -23.68 -3.48
N ALA A 35 -5.44 -23.86 -2.17
CA ALA A 35 -4.94 -25.01 -1.44
C ALA A 35 -5.49 -26.35 -1.96
N ALA A 36 -6.76 -26.36 -2.38
CA ALA A 36 -7.43 -27.54 -2.92
C ALA A 36 -7.27 -27.70 -4.44
N ALA A 37 -6.58 -26.77 -5.13
CA ALA A 37 -6.39 -26.87 -6.56
C ALA A 37 -5.60 -28.13 -6.90
N GLU A 38 -6.21 -28.99 -7.71
CA GLU A 38 -5.57 -30.13 -8.36
C GLU A 38 -5.17 -29.71 -9.78
N THR A 39 -4.09 -30.30 -10.28
CA THR A 39 -3.59 -30.01 -11.62
C THR A 39 -3.39 -31.32 -12.37
N ASP A 40 -3.88 -31.38 -13.61
CA ASP A 40 -3.66 -32.52 -14.52
C ASP A 40 -2.28 -32.44 -15.21
N LEU A 41 -1.37 -31.63 -14.68
CA LEU A 41 -0.01 -31.50 -15.21
C LEU A 41 0.79 -32.76 -14.88
N ASP A 42 0.89 -33.66 -15.86
CA ASP A 42 1.96 -34.64 -15.93
C ASP A 42 3.31 -33.89 -16.05
N ASP A 43 4.33 -34.39 -15.33
CA ASP A 43 5.74 -33.99 -15.39
C ASP A 43 6.21 -32.83 -14.47
N GLY A 44 6.38 -33.14 -13.18
CA GLY A 44 7.52 -32.67 -12.40
C GLY A 44 7.51 -31.24 -11.85
N GLU A 45 6.47 -30.43 -12.12
CA GLU A 45 6.26 -29.18 -11.37
C GLU A 45 5.66 -29.47 -10.00
N ASP A 46 6.35 -28.99 -8.96
CA ASP A 46 5.86 -29.06 -7.59
C ASP A 46 4.55 -28.26 -7.45
N LEU A 47 3.44 -28.98 -7.29
CA LEU A 47 2.10 -28.40 -7.12
C LEU A 47 2.06 -27.39 -5.97
N ASP A 48 2.82 -27.63 -4.90
CA ASP A 48 2.87 -26.70 -3.77
C ASP A 48 3.59 -25.41 -4.15
N ARG A 49 4.64 -25.48 -4.99
CA ARG A 49 5.26 -24.29 -5.57
C ARG A 49 4.25 -23.47 -6.39
N LEU A 50 3.46 -24.10 -7.26
CA LEU A 50 2.46 -23.42 -8.09
C LEU A 50 1.37 -22.74 -7.26
N ARG A 51 0.90 -23.39 -6.19
CA ARG A 51 -0.06 -22.83 -5.24
C ARG A 51 0.51 -21.58 -4.57
N MET A 52 1.76 -21.65 -4.12
CA MET A 52 2.44 -20.52 -3.48
C MET A 52 2.72 -19.39 -4.47
N GLU A 53 3.08 -19.69 -5.72
CA GLU A 53 3.24 -18.69 -6.79
C GLU A 53 1.91 -17.98 -7.09
N SER A 54 0.82 -18.74 -7.16
CA SER A 54 -0.53 -18.20 -7.38
C SER A 54 -0.93 -17.24 -6.25
N LEU A 55 -0.66 -17.60 -4.99
CA LEU A 55 -0.93 -16.74 -3.83
C LEU A 55 -0.06 -15.49 -3.79
N ARG A 56 1.25 -15.63 -4.02
CA ARG A 56 2.16 -14.48 -4.15
C ARG A 56 1.68 -13.54 -5.24
N GLY A 57 1.30 -14.10 -6.38
CA GLY A 57 0.68 -13.36 -7.47
C GLY A 57 -0.59 -12.63 -7.01
N LEU A 58 -1.54 -13.32 -6.38
CA LEU A 58 -2.80 -12.73 -5.90
C LEU A 58 -2.58 -11.52 -4.98
N LEU A 59 -1.56 -11.61 -4.11
CA LEU A 59 -1.21 -10.58 -3.13
C LEU A 59 -0.21 -9.55 -3.65
N SER A 60 0.33 -9.73 -4.86
CA SER A 60 1.51 -9.00 -5.38
C SER A 60 2.68 -8.99 -4.38
N ALA A 61 2.87 -10.11 -3.67
CA ALA A 61 3.94 -10.31 -2.71
C ALA A 61 5.14 -10.99 -3.39
N ASP A 62 6.35 -10.66 -2.94
CA ASP A 62 7.55 -11.39 -3.32
C ASP A 62 7.79 -12.59 -2.38
N GLU A 63 8.76 -13.43 -2.76
CA GLU A 63 9.12 -14.63 -2.01
C GLU A 63 9.75 -14.29 -0.65
N ASP A 64 10.57 -13.24 -0.60
CA ASP A 64 11.23 -12.78 0.62
C ASP A 64 10.20 -12.36 1.69
N CYS A 65 9.13 -11.65 1.31
CA CYS A 65 8.05 -11.28 2.21
C CYS A 65 7.39 -12.51 2.85
N PHE A 66 7.19 -13.59 2.09
CA PHE A 66 6.61 -14.82 2.62
C PHE A 66 7.59 -15.54 3.54
N ALA A 67 8.86 -15.63 3.14
CA ALA A 67 9.91 -16.25 3.94
C ALA A 67 10.10 -15.54 5.30
N GLU A 68 10.17 -14.20 5.30
CA GLU A 68 10.30 -13.40 6.53
C GLU A 68 9.14 -13.61 7.51
N LEU A 69 7.93 -13.86 6.99
CA LEU A 69 6.73 -14.07 7.78
C LEU A 69 6.46 -15.55 8.11
N GLY A 70 7.34 -16.46 7.64
CA GLY A 70 7.19 -17.90 7.81
C GLY A 70 5.94 -18.45 7.11
N ILE A 71 5.58 -17.90 5.95
CA ILE A 71 4.46 -18.35 5.13
C ILE A 71 4.98 -19.39 4.15
N SER A 72 4.67 -20.65 4.41
CA SER A 72 5.12 -21.81 3.65
C SER A 72 3.99 -22.56 2.96
N THR A 73 2.76 -22.39 3.45
CA THR A 73 1.56 -23.00 2.92
C THR A 73 0.49 -21.95 2.64
N PRO A 74 -0.52 -22.26 1.81
CA PRO A 74 -1.68 -21.38 1.64
C PRO A 74 -2.36 -20.98 2.95
N GLY A 75 -2.51 -21.91 3.89
CA GLY A 75 -3.17 -21.65 5.18
C GLY A 75 -2.46 -20.59 6.02
N ASP A 76 -1.12 -20.57 5.96
CA ASP A 76 -0.30 -19.61 6.72
C ASP A 76 -0.64 -18.16 6.37
N VAL A 77 -1.17 -17.87 5.18
CA VAL A 77 -1.58 -16.52 4.77
C VAL A 77 -2.68 -15.96 5.67
N LEU A 78 -3.66 -16.78 6.06
CA LEU A 78 -4.75 -16.36 6.95
C LEU A 78 -4.28 -16.23 8.40
N ASP A 79 -3.37 -17.11 8.82
CA ASP A 79 -2.76 -17.08 10.17
C ASP A 79 -1.82 -15.90 10.34
N ARG A 80 -1.15 -15.46 9.27
CA ARG A 80 -0.22 -14.32 9.23
C ARG A 80 -0.84 -13.05 8.66
N TYR A 81 -2.15 -13.02 8.46
CA TYR A 81 -2.84 -11.92 7.79
C TYR A 81 -2.52 -10.55 8.41
N ASP A 82 -2.58 -10.43 9.73
CA ASP A 82 -2.36 -9.15 10.41
C ASP A 82 -0.91 -8.63 10.23
N ALA A 83 0.05 -9.53 10.06
CA ALA A 83 1.44 -9.18 9.76
C ALA A 83 1.64 -8.80 8.28
N LEU A 84 0.85 -9.38 7.37
CA LEU A 84 0.85 -9.06 5.94
C LEU A 84 0.22 -7.69 5.65
N VAL A 85 -0.84 -7.31 6.39
CA VAL A 85 -1.60 -6.07 6.17
C VAL A 85 -0.70 -4.84 5.98
N PRO A 86 0.20 -4.48 6.92
CA PRO A 86 1.02 -3.29 6.76
C PRO A 86 2.13 -3.43 5.73
N ARG A 87 2.57 -4.65 5.41
CA ARG A 87 3.65 -4.94 4.44
C ARG A 87 3.17 -4.79 3.00
N LEU A 88 1.96 -5.27 2.73
CA LEU A 88 1.37 -5.31 1.38
C LEU A 88 0.28 -4.25 1.18
N GLY A 89 0.01 -3.41 2.19
CA GLY A 89 -1.05 -2.41 2.15
C GLY A 89 -2.43 -3.02 1.98
N LEU A 90 -2.71 -4.16 2.63
CA LEU A 90 -4.01 -4.86 2.52
C LEU A 90 -5.14 -4.12 3.26
N ASP A 91 -4.82 -3.05 3.97
CA ASP A 91 -5.74 -2.09 4.56
C ASP A 91 -6.01 -0.87 3.65
N GLY A 92 -5.56 -0.93 2.39
CA GLY A 92 -5.84 0.11 1.41
C GLY A 92 -4.99 1.36 1.58
N VAL A 93 -3.86 1.28 2.29
CA VAL A 93 -2.91 2.39 2.40
C VAL A 93 -1.49 1.92 2.12
N THR A 94 -0.67 2.83 1.59
CA THR A 94 0.77 2.62 1.55
C THR A 94 1.39 3.16 2.83
N SER A 95 2.01 2.27 3.60
CA SER A 95 2.67 2.63 4.85
C SER A 95 3.91 3.51 4.61
N PRO A 96 4.26 4.36 5.58
CA PRO A 96 5.49 5.15 5.55
C PRO A 96 6.73 4.28 5.39
N GLN A 97 7.49 4.46 4.30
CA GLN A 97 8.75 3.71 4.08
C GLN A 97 10.01 4.52 4.42
N ALA A 98 9.96 5.84 4.24
CA ALA A 98 11.10 6.72 4.51
C ALA A 98 11.22 7.08 6.00
N ARG A 99 12.47 7.31 6.46
CA ARG A 99 12.73 7.89 7.80
C ARG A 99 11.99 9.21 7.96
N GLU A 100 11.45 9.48 9.15
CA GLU A 100 10.56 10.62 9.44
C GLU A 100 11.08 11.97 8.91
N GLY A 101 12.34 12.32 9.14
CA GLY A 101 12.92 13.57 8.65
C GLY A 101 13.02 13.68 7.13
N MET A 102 13.26 12.55 6.44
CA MET A 102 13.26 12.50 4.97
C MET A 102 11.84 12.58 4.43
N ARG A 103 10.89 11.90 5.09
CA ARG A 103 9.47 11.91 4.74
C ARG A 103 8.84 13.29 4.82
N SER A 104 9.08 14.02 5.90
CA SER A 104 8.59 15.40 6.06
C SER A 104 9.12 16.32 4.96
N LYS A 105 10.39 16.15 4.58
CA LYS A 105 10.98 16.90 3.46
C LYS A 105 10.30 16.55 2.13
N MET A 106 10.09 15.26 1.85
CA MET A 106 9.43 14.82 0.62
C MET A 106 8.00 15.35 0.49
N TRP A 107 7.25 15.40 1.60
CA TRP A 107 5.92 16.00 1.61
C TRP A 107 5.93 17.51 1.40
N GLY A 108 6.89 18.22 1.99
CA GLY A 108 7.09 19.65 1.73
C GLY A 108 7.29 19.93 0.24
N GLU A 109 8.24 19.21 -0.38
CA GLU A 109 8.50 19.32 -1.83
C GLU A 109 7.28 18.96 -2.68
N TYR A 110 6.53 17.92 -2.31
CA TYR A 110 5.30 17.53 -3.00
C TYR A 110 4.27 18.65 -2.99
N PHE A 111 4.01 19.23 -1.81
CA PHE A 111 3.04 20.31 -1.65
C PHE A 111 3.49 21.60 -2.36
N ASP A 112 4.78 21.92 -2.35
CA ASP A 112 5.32 23.06 -3.09
C ASP A 112 5.09 22.92 -4.60
N VAL A 113 5.35 21.73 -5.16
CA VAL A 113 5.08 21.45 -6.57
C VAL A 113 3.58 21.54 -6.86
N LEU A 114 2.74 20.93 -6.02
CA LEU A 114 1.28 20.96 -6.18
C LEU A 114 0.76 22.41 -6.22
N LEU A 115 1.15 23.24 -5.25
CA LEU A 115 0.72 24.64 -5.16
C LEU A 115 1.22 25.46 -6.35
N ARG A 116 2.47 25.23 -6.79
CA ARG A 116 3.03 25.90 -7.97
C ARG A 116 2.25 25.58 -9.25
N GLU A 117 1.93 24.30 -9.48
CA GLU A 117 1.18 23.89 -10.67
C GLU A 117 -0.28 24.35 -10.63
N LEU A 118 -0.92 24.35 -9.45
CA LEU A 118 -2.25 24.91 -9.28
C LEU A 118 -2.27 26.41 -9.59
N ARG A 119 -1.31 27.19 -9.08
CA ARG A 119 -1.21 28.62 -9.40
C ARG A 119 -0.91 28.87 -10.88
N ARG A 120 -0.14 28.01 -11.54
CA ARG A 120 0.12 28.12 -12.99
C ARG A 120 -1.14 27.95 -13.84
N THR A 121 -2.14 27.21 -13.34
CA THR A 121 -3.36 26.86 -14.09
C THR A 121 -4.59 27.67 -13.67
N CYS A 122 -4.61 28.20 -12.44
CA CYS A 122 -5.71 29.02 -11.91
C CYS A 122 -5.52 30.52 -12.21
N LEU A 123 -6.63 31.26 -12.16
CA LEU A 123 -6.64 32.72 -12.24
C LEU A 123 -5.83 33.35 -11.10
N GLU A 124 -5.14 34.46 -11.37
CA GLU A 124 -4.30 35.16 -10.40
C GLU A 124 -5.05 35.59 -9.13
N GLU A 125 -6.33 35.97 -9.30
CA GLU A 125 -7.24 36.41 -8.24
C GLU A 125 -7.45 35.38 -7.12
N VAL A 126 -7.21 34.09 -7.38
CA VAL A 126 -7.36 33.02 -6.39
C VAL A 126 -6.03 32.49 -5.86
N TRP A 127 -4.89 33.03 -6.29
CA TRP A 127 -3.58 32.48 -5.90
C TRP A 127 -3.30 32.53 -4.40
N GLU A 128 -3.79 33.57 -3.72
CA GLU A 128 -3.65 33.75 -2.27
C GLU A 128 -4.58 32.82 -1.48
N SER A 129 -5.70 32.38 -2.07
CA SER A 129 -6.63 31.43 -1.43
C SER A 129 -6.28 29.98 -1.71
N ILE A 130 -5.40 29.70 -2.70
CA ILE A 130 -4.86 28.36 -2.94
C ILE A 130 -3.88 27.98 -1.83
N GLY A 131 -4.29 26.99 -1.04
CA GLY A 131 -3.47 26.37 0.00
C GLY A 131 -3.76 24.88 0.10
N VAL A 132 -2.85 24.15 0.73
CA VAL A 132 -3.08 22.73 1.06
C VAL A 132 -4.04 22.68 2.25
N PRO A 133 -5.15 21.93 2.18
CA PRO A 133 -6.06 21.75 3.31
C PRO A 133 -5.36 21.12 4.52
N GLU A 134 -5.77 21.48 5.74
CA GLU A 134 -5.19 20.92 6.97
C GLU A 134 -5.37 19.39 7.02
N GLU A 135 -6.53 18.92 6.58
CA GLU A 135 -6.89 17.50 6.54
C GLU A 135 -5.93 16.69 5.67
N LEU A 136 -5.53 17.26 4.52
CA LEU A 136 -4.58 16.63 3.62
C LEU A 136 -3.17 16.58 4.21
N ARG A 137 -2.77 17.60 4.99
CA ARG A 137 -1.50 17.57 5.73
C ARG A 137 -1.52 16.51 6.84
N VAL A 138 -2.61 16.41 7.60
CA VAL A 138 -2.76 15.36 8.61
C VAL A 138 -2.70 13.98 7.95
N LEU A 139 -3.39 13.78 6.83
CA LEU A 139 -3.37 12.51 6.11
C LEU A 139 -1.94 12.13 5.65
N ALA A 140 -1.19 13.11 5.15
CA ALA A 140 0.21 12.95 4.74
C ALA A 140 1.15 12.58 5.89
N GLU A 141 0.86 12.99 7.13
CA GLU A 141 1.62 12.54 8.30
C GLU A 141 1.40 11.04 8.58
N GLU A 142 0.23 10.50 8.26
CA GLU A 142 -0.14 9.12 8.61
C GLU A 142 0.23 8.09 7.54
N VAL A 143 0.05 8.41 6.26
CA VAL A 143 0.23 7.45 5.15
C VAL A 143 0.89 8.09 3.93
N ASP A 144 1.51 7.27 3.08
CA ASP A 144 2.15 7.74 1.84
C ASP A 144 1.22 7.69 0.63
N ALA A 145 0.15 6.89 0.68
CA ALA A 145 -0.93 6.85 -0.29
C ALA A 145 -2.18 6.20 0.30
N VAL A 146 -3.34 6.48 -0.32
CA VAL A 146 -4.62 5.82 -0.04
C VAL A 146 -5.15 5.19 -1.33
N ASP A 147 -5.21 3.86 -1.32
CA ASP A 147 -5.67 3.02 -2.41
C ASP A 147 -7.16 2.73 -2.26
N VAL A 148 -7.83 2.29 -3.33
CA VAL A 148 -9.20 1.76 -3.24
C VAL A 148 -9.25 0.37 -2.58
N PRO A 149 -10.41 -0.05 -2.03
CA PRO A 149 -10.57 -1.39 -1.49
C PRO A 149 -10.31 -2.48 -2.55
N GLY A 150 -9.70 -3.59 -2.14
CA GLY A 150 -9.40 -4.73 -3.01
C GLY A 150 -7.99 -5.28 -2.82
N LEU A 151 -7.73 -6.46 -3.40
CA LEU A 151 -6.39 -7.05 -3.47
C LEU A 151 -5.55 -6.33 -4.54
N ALA A 152 -4.23 -6.42 -4.42
CA ALA A 152 -3.30 -5.64 -5.24
C ALA A 152 -3.53 -5.78 -6.76
N LYS A 153 -3.92 -6.98 -7.23
CA LYS A 153 -4.24 -7.24 -8.64
C LYS A 153 -5.57 -6.63 -9.12
N ASP A 154 -6.51 -6.39 -8.21
CA ASP A 154 -7.85 -5.90 -8.54
C ASP A 154 -7.99 -4.38 -8.37
N ARG A 155 -6.98 -3.71 -7.83
CA ARG A 155 -6.95 -2.26 -7.64
C ARG A 155 -6.71 -1.55 -8.97
N THR A 156 -7.76 -1.02 -9.57
CA THR A 156 -7.67 -0.25 -10.83
C THR A 156 -7.62 1.25 -10.63
N ALA A 157 -7.74 1.74 -9.39
CA ALA A 157 -7.83 3.16 -9.08
C ALA A 157 -7.20 3.51 -7.73
N PHE A 158 -6.86 4.78 -7.57
CA PHE A 158 -6.29 5.32 -6.34
C PHE A 158 -7.13 6.51 -5.90
N PHE A 159 -7.42 6.57 -4.61
CA PHE A 159 -8.07 7.74 -4.05
C PHE A 159 -7.05 8.89 -3.96
N TRP A 160 -5.83 8.58 -3.50
CA TRP A 160 -4.75 9.54 -3.42
C TRP A 160 -3.38 8.87 -3.55
N TRP A 161 -2.64 9.27 -4.57
CA TRP A 161 -1.35 8.67 -4.97
C TRP A 161 -0.17 9.10 -4.09
N GLY A 162 -0.24 10.28 -3.48
CA GLY A 162 0.74 10.79 -2.52
C GLY A 162 2.21 10.63 -2.94
N LEU A 163 3.02 10.02 -2.06
CA LEU A 163 4.46 9.77 -2.27
C LEU A 163 4.78 8.39 -2.85
N ARG A 164 3.78 7.59 -3.24
CA ARG A 164 3.96 6.20 -3.69
C ARG A 164 5.07 6.04 -4.73
N ASP A 165 5.03 6.75 -5.85
CA ASP A 165 6.02 6.57 -6.93
C ASP A 165 7.43 7.05 -6.58
N ARG A 166 7.55 8.10 -5.76
CA ARG A 166 8.87 8.56 -5.29
C ARG A 166 9.55 7.52 -4.41
N LEU A 167 8.78 6.68 -3.73
CA LEU A 167 9.27 5.60 -2.87
C LEU A 167 9.50 4.30 -3.66
N TRP A 168 8.68 3.98 -4.65
CA TRP A 168 8.87 2.80 -5.50
C TRP A 168 10.02 2.99 -6.50
N GLY A 169 10.18 4.20 -7.06
CA GLY A 169 11.35 4.55 -7.87
C GLY A 169 12.66 4.60 -7.05
N THR A 170 12.58 4.92 -5.76
CA THR A 170 13.71 4.84 -4.83
C THR A 170 13.88 3.47 -4.18
N ALA A 171 12.93 2.53 -4.24
CA ALA A 171 13.17 1.13 -3.89
C ALA A 171 13.95 0.40 -5.01
N ALA A 172 13.76 0.80 -6.27
CA ALA A 172 14.64 0.41 -7.37
C ALA A 172 16.05 1.04 -7.24
N ALA A 173 16.15 2.31 -6.83
CA ALA A 173 17.43 2.99 -6.59
C ALA A 173 18.08 2.68 -5.22
N GLY A 174 17.31 2.21 -4.24
CA GLY A 174 17.73 1.93 -2.87
C GLY A 174 18.55 0.65 -2.78
N ARG A 175 18.30 -0.29 -3.69
CA ARG A 175 19.17 -1.46 -3.92
C ARG A 175 20.52 -1.10 -4.55
N GLU A 176 20.67 0.09 -5.13
CA GLU A 176 21.99 0.61 -5.57
C GLU A 176 22.74 1.36 -4.46
N PHE A 177 22.04 1.93 -3.47
CA PHE A 177 22.68 2.67 -2.39
C PHE A 177 23.28 1.79 -1.28
N GLU A 178 22.78 0.57 -1.10
CA GLU A 178 23.36 -0.42 -0.17
C GLU A 178 24.51 -1.25 -0.78
N ARG A 179 24.83 -1.06 -2.06
CA ARG A 179 25.86 -1.83 -2.79
C ARG A 179 27.12 -1.05 -3.15
N ARG A 180 27.33 0.15 -2.61
CA ARG A 180 28.63 0.84 -2.74
C ARG A 180 29.40 0.77 -1.42
N PRO A 181 30.64 0.22 -1.44
CA PRO A 181 31.48 0.13 -0.25
C PRO A 181 31.90 1.51 0.28
#